data_AF-A0A9W4GP62-F1
#
_entry.id   AF-A0A9W4GP62-F1
#
_cell.length_a   1.000
_cell.length_b   1.000
_cell.length_c   1.000
_cell.angle_alpha   90.00
_cell.angle_beta   90.00
_cell.angle_gamma   90.00
#
_symmetry.space_group_name_H-M   'P 1'
#
loop_
_entity.id
_entity.type
_entity.pdbx_description
1 polymer ?
#
loop_
_entity_poly.entity_id
_entity_poly.type
_entity_poly.pdbx_seq_one_letter_code
_entity_poly.pdbx_strand_id
1 'polypeptide(L)'
;MPVEEHLAELVRGLDAGWKQLAERLEEAGPATKVSIEVQDDGRVKLNLDKLGALGEPKSLTWLRKRVEKMLPKIDLPDLLFEVNAWTRFLDSFVHLGDGTTRMKDLSTSVVALLVSEACNIGVAPVVNPGYEAVARARLVHVGQYYYAPIPSPRRTPR
;
A
#
# COMPACT_ATOMS: atom_id res chain seq x y z
N MET A 1 47.77 -6.03 -10.99
CA MET A 1 47.80 -5.68 -9.56
C MET A 1 46.49 -5.12 -8.99
N PRO A 2 45.62 -4.35 -9.68
CA PRO A 2 44.40 -3.82 -9.05
C PRO A 2 43.25 -4.84 -8.89
N VAL A 3 43.23 -5.91 -9.70
CA VAL A 3 42.18 -6.94 -9.66
C VAL A 3 42.33 -7.85 -8.44
N GLU A 4 43.56 -8.21 -8.07
CA GLU A 4 43.83 -9.06 -6.91
C GLU A 4 43.50 -8.35 -5.59
N GLU A 5 43.82 -7.05 -5.47
CA GLU A 5 43.42 -6.24 -4.33
C GLU A 5 41.91 -6.13 -4.19
N HIS A 6 41.19 -5.90 -5.30
CA HIS A 6 39.73 -5.81 -5.30
C HIS A 6 39.06 -7.14 -4.92
N LEU A 7 39.56 -8.26 -5.43
CA LEU A 7 39.06 -9.59 -5.04
C LEU A 7 39.33 -9.88 -3.56
N ALA A 8 40.50 -9.51 -3.04
CA ALA A 8 40.83 -9.66 -1.63
C ALA A 8 39.95 -8.80 -0.70
N GLU A 9 39.50 -7.64 -1.18
CA GLU A 9 38.54 -6.80 -0.47
C GLU A 9 37.13 -7.42 -0.45
N LEU A 10 36.65 -7.91 -1.60
CA LEU A 10 35.36 -8.60 -1.70
C LEU A 10 35.30 -9.87 -0.83
N VAL A 11 36.38 -10.66 -0.82
CA VAL A 11 36.48 -11.86 0.04
C VAL A 11 36.43 -11.49 1.52
N ARG A 12 37.13 -10.42 1.93
CA ARG A 12 37.05 -9.93 3.33
C ARG A 12 35.66 -9.44 3.69
N GLY A 13 34.98 -8.72 2.78
CA GLY A 13 33.61 -8.27 2.99
C GLY A 13 32.63 -9.43 3.14
N LEU A 14 32.77 -10.47 2.30
CA LEU A 14 31.96 -11.67 2.38
C LEU A 14 32.21 -12.45 3.68
N ASP A 15 33.46 -12.66 4.07
CA ASP A 15 33.84 -13.35 5.31
C ASP A 15 33.31 -12.61 6.56
N ALA A 16 33.45 -11.28 6.59
CA ALA A 16 32.90 -10.45 7.66
C ALA A 16 31.37 -10.55 7.73
N GLY A 17 30.69 -10.52 6.58
CA GLY A 17 29.24 -10.67 6.50
C GLY A 17 28.75 -12.03 7.02
N TRP A 18 29.44 -13.12 6.68
CA TRP A 18 29.10 -14.46 7.17
C TRP A 18 29.33 -14.61 8.68
N LYS A 19 30.43 -14.07 9.20
CA LYS A 19 30.70 -14.07 10.65
C LYS A 19 29.64 -13.28 11.41
N GLN A 20 29.28 -12.10 10.92
CA GLN A 20 28.23 -11.29 11.52
C GLN A 20 26.86 -12.00 11.50
N LEU A 21 26.53 -12.70 10.41
CA LEU A 21 25.30 -13.50 10.34
C LEU A 21 25.31 -14.64 11.37
N ALA A 22 26.43 -15.36 11.52
CA ALA A 22 26.58 -16.43 12.49
C ALA A 22 26.41 -15.92 13.93
N GLU A 23 27.08 -14.82 14.30
CA GLU A 23 26.92 -14.18 15.62
C GLU A 23 25.47 -13.79 15.90
N ARG A 24 24.77 -13.22 14.91
CA ARG A 24 23.36 -12.82 15.06
C ARG A 24 22.41 -14.00 15.22
N LEU A 25 22.69 -15.13 14.56
CA LEU A 25 21.92 -16.35 14.72
C LEU A 25 22.15 -16.98 16.10
N GLU A 26 23.38 -16.96 16.61
CA GLU A 26 23.68 -17.39 17.98
C GLU A 26 23.01 -16.50 19.03
N GLU A 27 23.08 -15.17 18.87
CA GLU A 27 22.45 -14.19 19.76
C GLU A 27 20.92 -14.35 19.80
N ALA A 28 20.30 -14.63 18.65
CA ALA A 28 18.85 -14.75 18.54
C ALA A 28 18.29 -16.08 19.09
N GLY A 29 19.16 -17.06 19.37
CA GLY A 29 18.83 -18.30 20.07
C GLY A 29 17.79 -19.20 19.36
N PRO A 30 17.29 -20.26 20.03
CA PRO A 30 16.38 -21.25 19.45
C PRO A 30 14.98 -20.72 19.09
N ALA A 31 14.68 -19.46 19.43
CA ALA A 31 13.46 -18.77 19.01
C ALA A 31 13.49 -18.40 17.51
N THR A 32 14.69 -18.29 16.93
CA THR A 32 14.90 -17.99 15.52
C THR A 32 14.95 -19.29 14.73
N LYS A 33 13.83 -19.64 14.11
CA LYS A 33 13.72 -20.84 13.29
C LYS A 33 14.31 -20.59 11.89
N VAL A 34 15.62 -20.44 11.85
CA VAL A 34 16.40 -20.34 10.60
C VAL A 34 17.15 -21.65 10.43
N SER A 35 16.89 -22.37 9.34
CA SER A 35 17.72 -23.52 8.92
C SER A 35 18.51 -23.17 7.67
N ILE A 36 19.73 -23.70 7.61
CA ILE A 36 20.64 -23.53 6.48
C ILE A 36 20.84 -24.91 5.86
N GLU A 37 20.40 -25.06 4.61
CA GLU A 37 20.55 -26.28 3.83
C GLU A 37 21.55 -26.03 2.71
N VAL A 38 22.64 -26.80 2.68
CA VAL A 38 23.57 -26.82 1.55
C VAL A 38 23.03 -27.82 0.53
N GLN A 39 22.65 -27.31 -0.64
CA GLN A 39 22.18 -28.13 -1.75
C GLN A 39 23.35 -28.88 -2.40
N ASP A 40 23.04 -29.98 -3.10
CA ASP A 40 24.02 -30.83 -3.78
C ASP A 40 24.84 -30.09 -4.85
N ASP A 41 24.36 -28.92 -5.32
CA ASP A 41 25.06 -28.03 -6.26
C ASP A 41 26.02 -27.03 -5.56
N GLY A 42 26.21 -27.16 -4.25
CA GLY A 42 27.02 -26.27 -3.43
C GLY A 42 26.35 -24.95 -3.07
N ARG A 43 25.07 -24.72 -3.43
CA ARG A 43 24.35 -23.51 -3.05
C ARG A 43 23.78 -23.61 -1.64
N VAL A 44 23.97 -22.56 -0.88
CA VAL A 44 23.39 -22.42 0.47
C VAL A 44 21.99 -21.84 0.36
N LYS A 45 20.99 -22.56 0.86
CA LYS A 45 19.60 -22.10 0.98
C LYS A 45 19.28 -21.81 2.44
N LEU A 46 18.80 -20.61 2.70
CA LEU A 46 18.37 -20.18 4.02
C LEU A 46 16.84 -20.29 4.10
N ASN A 47 16.34 -21.22 4.91
CA ASN A 47 14.93 -21.40 5.18
C ASN A 47 14.59 -20.69 6.49
N LEU A 48 13.78 -19.63 6.40
CA LEU A 48 13.16 -18.99 7.55
C LEU A 48 11.77 -19.60 7.75
N ASP A 49 11.53 -20.28 8.86
CA ASP A 49 10.17 -20.65 9.22
C ASP A 49 9.36 -19.37 9.52
N LYS A 50 8.08 -19.43 9.19
CA LYS A 50 7.15 -18.35 9.51
C LYS A 50 7.15 -18.10 11.01
N LEU A 51 7.26 -16.83 11.39
CA LEU A 51 7.08 -16.41 12.77
C LEU A 51 5.71 -16.94 13.25
N GLY A 52 5.72 -17.71 14.35
CA GLY A 52 4.48 -18.22 14.93
C GLY A 52 3.60 -17.04 15.33
N ALA A 53 2.34 -17.04 14.88
CA ALA A 53 1.39 -16.01 15.31
C ALA A 53 1.24 -16.07 16.83
N LEU A 54 1.40 -14.91 17.48
CA LEU A 54 1.08 -14.80 18.90
C LEU A 54 -0.44 -15.04 19.05
N GLY A 55 -0.83 -15.94 19.96
CA GLY A 55 -2.25 -16.20 20.20
C GLY A 55 -2.99 -14.94 20.64
N GLU A 56 -4.15 -14.65 20.04
CA GLU A 56 -4.95 -13.50 20.45
C GLU A 56 -5.61 -13.75 21.82
N PRO A 57 -5.42 -12.85 22.81
CA PRO A 57 -6.08 -12.97 24.11
C PRO A 57 -7.61 -12.86 23.98
N LYS A 58 -8.35 -13.63 24.80
CA LYS A 58 -9.83 -13.57 24.85
C LYS A 58 -10.35 -12.16 25.12
N SER A 59 -9.62 -11.36 25.91
CA SER A 59 -9.94 -9.96 26.20
C SER A 59 -9.91 -9.07 24.95
N LEU A 60 -8.94 -9.30 24.05
CA LEU A 60 -8.82 -8.56 22.79
C LEU A 60 -9.98 -8.88 21.85
N THR A 61 -10.31 -10.16 21.70
CA THR A 61 -11.46 -10.58 20.88
C THR A 61 -12.78 -10.02 21.43
N TRP A 62 -12.95 -10.02 22.76
CA TRP A 62 -14.12 -9.43 23.41
C TRP A 62 -14.22 -7.92 23.16
N LEU A 63 -13.12 -7.18 23.33
CA LEU A 63 -13.08 -5.74 23.13
C LEU A 63 -13.39 -5.38 21.68
N ARG A 64 -12.79 -6.08 20.71
CA ARG A 64 -13.03 -5.86 19.27
C ARG A 64 -14.52 -5.99 18.94
N LYS A 65 -15.17 -7.07 19.41
CA LYS A 65 -16.62 -7.27 19.23
C LYS A 65 -17.45 -6.18 19.88
N ARG A 66 -17.01 -5.64 21.02
CA ARG A 66 -17.74 -4.57 21.72
C ARG A 66 -17.64 -3.25 20.97
N VAL A 67 -16.45 -2.92 20.45
CA VAL A 67 -16.19 -1.73 19.63
C VAL A 67 -16.93 -1.81 18.31
N GLU A 68 -16.88 -2.94 17.60
CA GLU A 68 -17.61 -3.15 16.34
C GLU A 68 -19.12 -2.91 16.47
N LYS A 69 -19.71 -3.26 17.63
CA LYS A 69 -21.13 -2.98 17.92
C LYS A 69 -21.45 -1.51 18.15
N MET A 70 -20.45 -0.69 18.45
CA MET A 70 -20.61 0.75 18.71
C MET A 70 -20.30 1.59 17.45
N LEU A 71 -19.60 1.02 16.47
CA LEU A 71 -19.30 1.71 15.22
C LEU A 71 -20.59 1.90 14.39
N PRO A 72 -20.79 3.08 13.79
CA PRO A 72 -21.89 3.29 12.86
C PRO A 72 -21.74 2.36 11.66
N LYS A 73 -22.85 1.76 11.22
CA LYS A 73 -22.90 0.98 9.99
C LYS A 73 -23.22 1.94 8.85
N ILE A 74 -22.18 2.46 8.21
CA ILE A 74 -22.26 3.31 7.02
C ILE A 74 -21.35 2.72 5.96
N ASP A 75 -21.78 2.76 4.70
CA ASP A 75 -20.94 2.32 3.60
C ASP A 75 -19.84 3.35 3.33
N LEU A 76 -18.67 2.86 2.90
CA LEU A 76 -17.49 3.73 2.68
C LEU A 76 -17.75 4.89 1.68
N PRO A 77 -18.47 4.71 0.56
CA PRO A 77 -18.82 5.83 -0.33
C PRO A 77 -19.65 6.91 0.36
N ASP A 78 -20.63 6.51 1.19
CA ASP A 78 -21.51 7.45 1.89
C ASP A 78 -20.73 8.25 2.94
N LEU A 79 -19.81 7.59 3.65
CA LEU A 79 -18.91 8.25 4.59
C LEU A 79 -18.03 9.30 3.88
N LEU A 80 -17.55 9.02 2.66
CA LEU A 80 -16.79 9.98 1.88
C LEU A 80 -17.64 11.19 1.46
N PHE A 81 -18.92 10.99 1.12
CA PHE A 81 -19.82 12.09 0.84
C PHE A 81 -20.14 12.94 2.07
N GLU A 82 -20.28 12.32 3.24
CA GLU A 82 -20.48 13.02 4.52
C GLU A 82 -19.27 13.91 4.86
N VAL A 83 -18.05 13.35 4.76
CA VAL A 83 -16.82 14.11 4.97
C VAL A 83 -16.68 15.23 3.93
N ASN A 84 -17.09 15.01 2.68
CA ASN A 84 -17.11 16.05 1.67
C ASN A 84 -18.09 17.18 2.00
N ALA A 85 -19.22 16.88 2.63
CA ALA A 85 -20.17 17.92 3.06
C ALA A 85 -19.54 18.89 4.07
N TRP A 86 -18.64 18.41 4.92
CA TRP A 86 -17.92 19.24 5.91
C TRP A 86 -16.70 19.95 5.33
N THR A 87 -15.91 19.25 4.50
CA THR A 87 -14.57 19.70 4.10
C THR A 87 -14.49 20.23 2.69
N ARG A 88 -15.47 19.89 1.84
CA ARG A 88 -15.47 20.18 0.40
C ARG A 88 -14.24 19.64 -0.33
N PHE A 89 -13.65 18.54 0.16
CA PHE A 89 -12.41 18.02 -0.41
C PHE A 89 -12.56 17.58 -1.88
N LEU A 90 -13.75 17.16 -2.32
CA LEU A 90 -14.00 16.75 -3.71
C LEU A 90 -13.88 17.94 -4.69
N ASP A 91 -14.01 19.17 -4.22
CA ASP A 91 -13.85 20.38 -5.05
C ASP A 91 -12.38 20.58 -5.49
N SER A 92 -11.44 19.88 -4.86
CA SER A 92 -10.02 19.90 -5.25
C SER A 92 -9.71 19.07 -6.49
N PHE A 93 -10.63 18.19 -6.91
CA PHE A 93 -10.45 17.35 -8.10
C PHE A 93 -10.90 18.11 -9.34
N VAL A 94 -9.96 18.82 -9.95
CA VAL A 94 -10.17 19.63 -11.15
C VAL A 94 -9.54 18.98 -12.38
N HIS A 95 -10.00 19.35 -13.57
CA HIS A 95 -9.40 18.86 -14.81
C HIS A 95 -7.94 19.35 -14.94
N LEU A 96 -7.01 18.45 -15.26
CA LEU A 96 -5.56 18.68 -15.27
C LEU A 96 -5.14 19.82 -16.23
N GLY A 97 -5.88 20.02 -17.32
CA GLY A 97 -5.54 21.00 -18.35
C GLY A 97 -5.96 22.44 -18.04
N ASP A 98 -7.21 22.64 -17.64
CA ASP A 98 -7.83 23.98 -17.54
C ASP A 98 -8.29 24.33 -16.13
N GLY A 99 -8.15 23.41 -15.16
CA GLY A 99 -8.54 23.61 -13.78
C GLY A 99 -10.06 23.71 -13.58
N THR A 100 -10.89 23.32 -14.56
CA THR A 100 -12.35 23.43 -14.45
C THR A 100 -13.03 22.09 -14.19
N THR A 101 -14.17 22.13 -13.49
CA THR A 101 -15.02 20.97 -13.19
C THR A 101 -16.30 21.03 -14.03
N ARG A 102 -16.21 20.66 -15.31
CA ARG A 102 -17.36 20.72 -16.25
C ARG A 102 -18.21 19.45 -16.30
N MET A 103 -17.77 18.38 -15.65
CA MET A 103 -18.44 17.08 -15.71
C MET A 103 -19.55 16.98 -14.65
N LYS A 104 -20.79 16.75 -15.09
CA LYS A 104 -21.94 16.50 -14.20
C LYS A 104 -21.68 15.23 -13.38
N ASP A 105 -21.99 15.21 -12.08
CA ASP A 105 -21.81 14.05 -11.19
C ASP A 105 -20.34 13.57 -11.07
N LEU A 106 -19.38 14.48 -11.25
CA LEU A 106 -17.95 14.19 -11.12
C LEU A 106 -17.60 13.64 -9.73
N SER A 107 -18.20 14.18 -8.67
CA SER A 107 -17.99 13.75 -7.28
C SER A 107 -18.24 12.25 -7.11
N THR A 108 -19.30 11.72 -7.74
CA THR A 108 -19.61 10.28 -7.73
C THR A 108 -18.54 9.45 -8.44
N SER A 109 -18.05 9.92 -9.59
CA SER A 109 -16.96 9.25 -10.31
C SER A 109 -15.66 9.25 -9.50
N VAL A 110 -15.34 10.37 -8.83
CA VAL A 110 -14.14 10.50 -7.98
C VAL A 110 -14.23 9.61 -6.75
N VAL A 111 -15.38 9.58 -6.06
CA VAL A 111 -15.59 8.70 -4.90
C VAL A 111 -15.47 7.23 -5.31
N ALA A 112 -16.05 6.83 -6.44
CA ALA A 112 -15.92 5.47 -6.95
C ALA A 112 -14.46 5.07 -7.22
N LEU A 113 -13.67 5.98 -7.81
CA LEU A 113 -12.24 5.77 -8.02
C LEU A 113 -11.47 5.70 -6.70
N LEU A 114 -11.73 6.61 -5.75
CA LEU A 114 -11.07 6.60 -4.44
C LEU A 114 -11.31 5.28 -3.72
N VAL A 115 -12.54 4.75 -3.73
CA VAL A 115 -12.87 3.45 -3.13
C VAL A 115 -12.17 2.31 -3.86
N SER A 116 -12.18 2.32 -5.20
CA SER A 116 -11.48 1.34 -6.03
C SER A 116 -9.99 1.22 -5.69
N GLU A 117 -9.30 2.37 -5.69
CA GLU A 117 -7.85 2.46 -5.51
C GLU A 117 -7.46 2.24 -4.03
N ALA A 118 -8.12 2.91 -3.09
CA ALA A 118 -7.78 2.80 -1.67
C ALA A 118 -8.05 1.41 -1.09
N CYS A 119 -9.03 0.69 -1.63
CA CYS A 119 -9.34 -0.68 -1.20
C CYS A 119 -8.64 -1.76 -2.02
N ASN A 120 -7.83 -1.41 -3.04
CA ASN A 120 -7.16 -2.35 -3.94
C ASN A 120 -8.10 -3.36 -4.62
N ILE A 121 -9.35 -2.97 -4.89
CA ILE A 121 -10.37 -3.83 -5.50
C ILE A 121 -10.46 -3.68 -7.02
N GLY A 122 -9.79 -2.66 -7.57
CA GLY A 122 -9.88 -2.27 -8.97
C GLY A 122 -11.24 -1.71 -9.36
N VAL A 123 -11.38 -1.24 -10.60
CA VAL A 123 -12.60 -0.52 -11.03
C VAL A 123 -13.79 -1.42 -11.32
N ALA A 124 -13.60 -2.73 -11.52
CA ALA A 124 -14.69 -3.62 -11.93
C ALA A 124 -15.87 -3.69 -10.93
N PRO A 125 -15.66 -3.75 -9.60
CA PRO A 125 -16.74 -3.79 -8.62
C PRO A 125 -17.54 -2.49 -8.49
N VAL A 126 -16.97 -1.35 -8.93
CA VAL A 126 -17.63 -0.03 -8.85
C VAL A 126 -18.27 0.39 -10.18
N VAL A 127 -18.12 -0.41 -11.24
CA VAL A 127 -18.67 -0.09 -12.56
C VAL A 127 -20.14 -0.50 -12.65
N ASN A 128 -20.99 0.42 -13.12
CA ASN A 128 -22.36 0.12 -13.49
C ASN A 128 -22.74 0.79 -14.83
N PRO A 129 -22.96 0.02 -15.91
CA PRO A 129 -23.33 0.57 -17.22
C PRO A 129 -24.65 1.34 -17.23
N GLY A 130 -25.56 1.08 -16.29
CA GLY A 130 -26.84 1.79 -16.17
C GLY A 130 -26.73 3.20 -15.60
N TYR A 131 -25.56 3.58 -15.06
CA TYR A 131 -25.33 4.90 -14.48
C TYR A 131 -24.07 5.52 -15.07
N GLU A 132 -24.25 6.61 -15.82
CA GLU A 132 -23.15 7.26 -16.55
C GLU A 132 -21.96 7.57 -15.64
N ALA A 133 -22.21 8.11 -14.44
CA ALA A 133 -21.20 8.52 -13.46
C ALA A 133 -20.22 7.41 -13.04
N VAL A 134 -20.64 6.15 -13.13
CA VAL A 134 -19.85 4.96 -12.79
C VAL A 134 -19.71 4.01 -13.98
N ALA A 135 -19.92 4.50 -15.20
CA ALA A 135 -19.60 3.73 -16.40
C ALA A 135 -18.07 3.59 -16.54
N ARG A 136 -17.62 2.41 -16.99
CA ARG A 136 -16.18 2.10 -17.10
C ARG A 136 -15.39 3.14 -17.89
N ALA A 137 -15.91 3.54 -19.07
CA ALA A 137 -15.26 4.52 -19.92
C ALA A 137 -15.09 5.88 -19.20
N ARG A 138 -16.09 6.27 -18.42
CA ARG A 138 -16.05 7.51 -17.64
C ARG A 138 -15.06 7.43 -16.48
N LEU A 139 -15.05 6.34 -15.72
CA LEU A 139 -14.09 6.17 -14.62
C LEU A 139 -12.64 6.19 -15.12
N VAL A 140 -12.36 5.57 -16.27
CA VAL A 140 -11.03 5.65 -16.91
C VAL A 140 -10.68 7.09 -17.28
N HIS A 141 -11.62 7.83 -17.88
CA HIS A 141 -11.40 9.24 -18.22
C HIS A 141 -11.15 10.10 -16.97
N VAL A 142 -11.95 9.93 -15.92
CA VAL A 142 -11.80 10.68 -14.66
C VAL A 142 -10.45 10.37 -14.00
N GLY A 143 -10.05 9.10 -13.97
CA GLY A 143 -8.73 8.70 -13.46
C GLY A 143 -7.57 9.32 -14.23
N GLN A 144 -7.71 9.54 -15.53
CA GLN A 144 -6.67 10.15 -16.36
C GLN A 144 -6.58 11.68 -16.21
N TYR A 145 -7.71 12.37 -16.11
CA TYR A 145 -7.76 13.83 -16.27
C TYR A 145 -8.09 14.60 -14.98
N TYR A 146 -8.60 13.94 -13.95
CA TYR A 146 -9.00 14.60 -12.69
C TYR A 146 -8.23 14.08 -11.47
N TYR A 147 -7.60 12.91 -11.58
CA TYR A 147 -6.76 12.35 -10.52
C TYR A 147 -5.32 12.83 -10.68
N ALA A 148 -5.05 14.08 -10.29
CA ALA A 148 -3.71 14.62 -10.31
C ALA A 148 -2.92 14.19 -9.07
N PRO A 149 -1.65 13.74 -9.19
CA PRO A 149 -0.74 13.79 -8.06
C PRO A 149 -0.59 15.26 -7.68
N ILE A 150 -0.95 15.58 -6.43
CA ILE A 150 -0.78 16.86 -5.72
C ILE A 150 -0.20 17.98 -6.60
N PRO A 151 -0.97 19.02 -6.98
CA PRO A 151 -0.40 20.15 -7.69
C PRO A 151 0.69 20.76 -6.80
N SER A 152 1.95 20.63 -7.22
CA SER A 152 3.06 21.39 -6.64
C SER A 152 2.62 22.85 -6.57
N PRO A 153 2.79 23.55 -5.43
CA PRO A 153 2.41 24.95 -5.34
C PRO A 153 3.08 25.69 -6.49
N ARG A 154 2.27 26.30 -7.36
CA ARG A 154 2.78 27.11 -8.47
C ARG A 154 3.70 28.15 -7.84
N ARG A 155 5.01 28.07 -8.12
CA ARG A 155 5.95 29.14 -7.76
C ARG A 155 5.38 30.42 -8.36
N THR A 156 4.92 31.33 -7.51
CA THR A 156 4.66 32.70 -7.92
C THR A 156 5.96 33.25 -8.51
N PRO A 157 5.95 33.78 -9.75
CA PRO A 157 7.11 34.48 -10.26
C PRO A 157 7.29 35.75 -9.42
N ARG A 158 8.49 35.88 -8.84
CA ARG A 158 8.95 37.14 -8.23
C ARG A 158 9.19 38.17 -9.32
#